data_AF-A0A820NPK6-F1
#
_entry.id   AF-A0A820NPK6-F1
#
_cell.length_a   1.000
_cell.length_b   1.000
_cell.length_c   1.000
_cell.angle_alpha   90.00
_cell.angle_beta   90.00
_cell.angle_gamma   90.00
#
_symmetry.space_group_name_H-M   'P 1'
#
loop_
_entity.id
_entity.type
_entity.pdbx_description
1 polymer ?
#
loop_
_entity_poly.entity_id
_entity_poly.type
_entity_poly.pdbx_seq_one_letter_code
_entity_poly.pdbx_strand_id
1 'polypeptide(L)' 'RSIWETNLAKIHQHNLEVDLGMHSYTLGMNQFGDMTHEEFKKQMNILKMPDNIEKNNFNHRSFFAPSNVIVPKAV' A
#
# COMPACT_ATOMS: atom_id res chain seq x y z
N ARG A 1 -19.40 2.17 10.38
CA ARG A 1 -18.43 1.98 11.49
C ARG A 1 -17.75 0.61 11.49
N SER A 2 -18.29 -0.42 10.80
CA SER A 2 -17.71 -1.77 10.76
C SER A 2 -16.26 -1.89 10.24
N ILE A 3 -15.83 -1.08 9.27
CA ILE A 3 -14.44 -1.13 8.75
C ILE A 3 -13.42 -0.69 9.80
N TRP A 4 -13.69 0.43 10.48
CA TRP A 4 -12.82 0.95 11.53
C TRP A 4 -12.66 -0.03 12.69
N GLU A 5 -13.76 -0.64 13.14
CA GLU A 5 -13.74 -1.66 14.20
C GLU A 5 -12.93 -2.89 13.78
N THR A 6 -13.06 -3.32 12.53
CA THR A 6 -12.30 -4.45 11.96
C THR A 6 -10.80 -4.14 11.92
N ASN A 7 -10.43 -2.95 11.45
CA ASN A 7 -9.04 -2.51 11.40
C ASN A 7 -8.45 -2.36 12.82
N LEU A 8 -9.23 -1.88 13.79
CA LEU A 8 -8.81 -1.78 15.18
C LEU A 8 -8.54 -3.16 15.79
N ALA A 9 -9.43 -4.13 15.56
CA ALA A 9 -9.24 -5.51 16.01
C ALA A 9 -7.97 -6.13 15.41
N LYS A 10 -7.71 -5.89 14.12
CA LYS A 10 -6.49 -6.33 13.43
C LYS A 10 -5.23 -5.72 14.05
N ILE A 11 -5.24 -4.41 14.35
CA ILE A 11 -4.12 -3.72 15.00
C ILE A 11 -3.83 -4.34 16.37
N HIS A 12 -4.88 -4.59 17.16
CA HIS A 12 -4.73 -5.19 18.48
C HIS A 12 -4.13 -6.60 18.39
N GLN A 13 -4.65 -7.44 17.49
CA GLN A 13 -4.12 -8.78 17.29
C GLN A 13 -2.64 -8.76 16.87
N HIS A 14 -2.28 -7.92 15.90
CA HIS A 14 -0.89 -7.80 15.44
C HIS A 14 0.05 -7.37 16.57
N ASN A 15 -0.37 -6.41 17.41
CA ASN A 15 0.46 -5.94 18.52
C ASN A 15 0.61 -6.99 19.62
N LEU A 16 -0.39 -7.84 19.86
CA LEU A 16 -0.22 -9.02 20.73
C LEU A 16 0.80 -10.01 20.14
N GLU A 17 0.78 -10.23 18.83
CA GLU A 17 1.77 -11.07 18.14
C GLU A 17 3.18 -10.47 18.19
N VAL A 18 3.31 -9.13 18.21
CA VAL A 18 4.59 -8.43 18.46
C VAL A 18 5.11 -8.72 19.87
N ASP A 19 4.25 -8.66 20.88
CA ASP A 19 4.64 -8.97 22.27
C ASP A 19 5.10 -10.42 22.43
N LEU A 20 4.61 -11.32 21.57
CA LEU A 20 5.07 -12.71 21.47
C LEU A 20 6.35 -12.88 20.62
N GLY A 21 6.90 -11.80 20.07
CA GLY A 21 8.11 -11.80 19.25
C GLY A 21 7.94 -12.31 17.82
N MET A 22 6.70 -12.41 17.32
CA MET A 22 6.42 -12.89 15.95
C MET A 22 6.66 -11.83 14.88
N HIS A 23 6.55 -10.55 15.26
CA HIS A 23 6.75 -9.40 14.37
C HIS A 23 7.75 -8.42 14.97
N SER A 24 8.48 -7.71 14.09
CA SER A 24 9.48 -6.71 14.47
C SER A 24 8.94 -5.27 14.49
N TYR A 25 7.65 -5.07 14.21
CA TYR A 25 7.01 -3.75 14.12
C TYR A 25 5.59 -3.79 14.66
N THR A 26 5.13 -2.68 15.23
CA THR A 26 3.76 -2.50 15.72
C THR A 26 2.89 -1.78 14.71
N LEU A 27 1.58 -1.99 14.80
CA LEU A 27 0.57 -1.23 14.07
C LEU A 27 -0.11 -0.19 14.98
N GLY A 28 -0.68 0.85 14.37
CA GLY A 28 -1.43 1.90 15.05
C GLY A 28 -2.55 2.43 14.17
N MET A 29 -3.62 2.93 14.80
CA MET A 29 -4.74 3.52 14.09
C MET A 29 -4.32 4.86 13.46
N ASN A 30 -4.65 5.08 12.19
CA ASN A 30 -4.25 6.27 11.43
C ASN A 30 -5.43 6.81 10.59
N GLN A 31 -5.18 7.83 9.75
CA GLN A 31 -6.23 8.43 8.92
C GLN A 31 -6.82 7.49 7.85
N PHE A 32 -6.23 6.32 7.64
CA PHE A 32 -6.74 5.28 6.73
C PHE A 32 -7.51 4.19 7.50
N GLY A 33 -7.80 4.41 8.77
CA GLY A 33 -8.44 3.44 9.65
C GLY A 33 -9.85 3.04 9.22
N ASP A 34 -10.53 3.87 8.44
CA ASP A 34 -11.87 3.62 7.89
C ASP A 34 -11.85 3.05 6.46
N MET A 35 -10.67 2.82 5.88
CA MET A 35 -10.52 2.28 4.54
C MET A 35 -10.30 0.76 4.54
N THR A 36 -10.83 0.10 3.52
CA THR A 36 -10.49 -1.30 3.23
C THR A 36 -9.10 -1.40 2.58
N HIS A 37 -8.51 -2.59 2.61
CA HIS A 37 -7.21 -2.83 1.97
C HIS A 37 -7.23 -2.55 0.46
N GLU A 38 -8.33 -2.90 -0.22
CA GLU A 38 -8.48 -2.65 -1.67
C GLU A 38 -8.63 -1.16 -1.99
N GLU A 39 -9.37 -0.41 -1.16
CA GLU A 39 -9.48 1.05 -1.32
C GLU A 39 -8.14 1.73 -1.07
N PHE A 40 -7.43 1.34 0.00
CA PHE A 40 -6.10 1.83 0.29
C PHE A 40 -5.14 1.54 -0.86
N LYS A 41 -5.16 0.32 -1.39
CA LYS A 41 -4.35 -0.08 -2.54
C LYS A 41 -4.73 0.74 -3.77
N LYS A 42 -6.01 0.93 -4.07
CA LYS A 42 -6.43 1.75 -5.23
C LYS A 42 -5.97 3.21 -5.10
N GLN A 43 -5.99 3.76 -3.90
CA GLN A 43 -5.58 5.16 -3.64
C GLN A 43 -4.05 5.33 -3.63
N MET A 44 -3.31 4.40 -3.05
CA MET A 44 -1.86 4.51 -2.83
C MET A 44 -1.02 3.77 -3.88
N ASN A 45 -1.59 2.86 -4.66
CA ASN A 45 -0.87 2.11 -5.69
C ASN A 45 -0.73 2.95 -6.96
N ILE A 46 0.17 3.92 -6.87
CA ILE A 46 0.43 4.92 -7.90
C ILE A 46 1.20 4.31 -9.10
N LEU A 47 1.90 3.20 -8.89
CA LEU A 47 2.65 2.47 -9.92
C LEU A 47 1.75 1.41 -10.57
N LYS A 48 1.39 1.64 -11.83
CA LYS A 48 0.73 0.63 -12.68
C LYS A 48 1.77 0.06 -13.63
N MET A 49 2.06 -1.23 -13.49
CA MET A 49 2.82 -1.95 -14.51
C MET A 49 1.94 -2.11 -15.74
N PRO A 50 2.45 -1.84 -16.95
CA PRO A 50 1.67 -2.04 -18.16
C PRO A 50 1.51 -3.54 -18.46
N ASP A 51 0.33 -3.95 -18.93
CA ASP A 51 -0.09 -5.35 -19.06
C ASP A 51 0.70 -6.15 -20.12
N ASN A 52 1.50 -5.47 -20.94
CA ASN A 52 2.21 -5.99 -22.11
C ASN A 52 3.72 -6.20 -21.91
N ILE A 53 4.23 -6.23 -20.66
CA ILE A 53 5.63 -6.62 -20.44
C ILE A 53 5.72 -8.15 -20.37
N GLU A 54 6.19 -8.76 -21.47
CA GLU A 54 6.66 -10.15 -21.44
C GLU A 54 7.70 -10.30 -20.31
N LYS A 55 7.38 -11.17 -19.34
CA LYS A 55 8.19 -11.40 -18.13
C LYS A 55 9.65 -11.82 -18.40
N ASN A 56 10.01 -12.14 -19.64
CA ASN A 56 11.33 -12.61 -20.06
C ASN A 56 12.36 -11.52 -20.37
N ASN A 57 11.98 -10.24 -20.49
CA ASN A 57 12.91 -9.15 -20.83
C ASN A 57 12.81 -7.95 -19.87
N PHE A 58 12.56 -8.19 -18.58
CA PHE A 58 12.62 -7.15 -17.55
C PHE A 58 14.08 -6.72 -17.29
N ASN A 59 14.62 -5.88 -18.17
CA ASN A 59 15.73 -5.02 -17.79
C ASN A 59 15.21 -4.09 -16.68
N HIS A 60 15.63 -4.33 -15.44
CA HIS A 60 15.17 -3.68 -14.19
C HIS A 60 15.40 -2.15 -14.09
N ARG A 61 15.53 -1.42 -15.21
CA ARG A 61 15.94 -0.02 -15.25
C ARG A 61 14.94 0.95 -15.90
N SER A 62 13.78 0.48 -16.33
CA SER A 62 12.75 1.38 -16.88
C SER A 62 12.04 2.13 -15.74
N PHE A 63 12.24 3.45 -15.67
CA PHE A 63 11.51 4.31 -14.75
C PHE A 63 10.04 4.39 -15.17
N PHE A 64 9.13 4.03 -14.27
CA PHE A 64 7.68 4.22 -14.45
C PHE A 64 7.25 5.43 -13.65
N ALA A 65 6.78 6.47 -14.35
CA ALA A 65 6.28 7.66 -13.71
C ALA A 65 5.04 7.31 -12.85
N PRO A 66 4.96 7.83 -11.61
CA PRO A 66 3.79 7.62 -10.78
C PRO A 66 2.55 8.26 -11.44
N SER A 67 1.43 7.54 -11.50
CA SER A 67 0.22 7.94 -12.24
C SER A 67 -0.47 9.23 -11.74
N ASN A 68 -0.06 9.78 -10.60
CA ASN A 68 -0.59 11.01 -9.99
C ASN A 68 0.37 12.21 -10.10
N VAL A 69 1.44 12.13 -10.89
CA VAL A 69 2.39 13.24 -11.06
C VAL A 69 1.97 14.13 -12.23
N ILE A 70 1.67 15.40 -11.93
CA ILE A 70 1.48 16.46 -12.94
C ILE A 70 2.84 17.11 -13.19
N VAL A 71 3.47 16.78 -14.31
CA VAL A 71 4.74 17.40 -14.73
C VAL A 71 4.43 18.64 -15.56
N PRO A 72 5.00 19.82 -15.25
CA PRO A 72 4.91 20.97 -16.12
C PRO A 72 5.46 20.61 -17.50
N LYS A 73 4.78 21.00 -18.58
CA LYS A 73 5.39 20.94 -19.92
C LYS A 73 6.60 21.86 -19.88
N ALA A 74 7.77 21.30 -20.19
CA ALA A 74 9.01 22.06 -20.28
C ALA A 74 8.80 23.28 -21.18
N VAL A 75 9.40 24.40 -20.77
CA VAL A 75 9.39 25.69 -21.47
C VAL A 75 10.11 25.58 -22.81
#